data_AF-A0A117IDM6-F1
#
_entry.id   AF-A0A117IDM6-F1
#
_cell.length_a   1.000
_cell.length_b   1.000
_cell.length_c   1.000
_cell.angle_alpha   90.00
_cell.angle_beta   90.00
_cell.angle_gamma   90.00
#
_symmetry.space_group_name_H-M   'P 1'
#
loop_
_entity.id
_entity.type
_entity.pdbx_description
1 polymer ?
#
loop_
_entity_poly.entity_id
_entity_poly.type
_entity_poly.pdbx_seq_one_letter_code
_entity_poly.pdbx_strand_id
1 'polypeptide(L)'
;MRVILNIIWLIFGGLWLALGYLLAALICFVLIITIPFGFASLRIASYALWPFGRTIVDKPGTRPGALVGNIIWIVLFGWWLALGHLVSAVAMAVTIIGIPLALADLKLIPVSLVPLGKDIVPVDSAKVAV
;
A
#
# COMPACT_ATOMS: atom_id res chain seq x y z
N MET A 1 11.20 -13.42 12.84
CA MET A 1 10.69 -12.08 13.23
C MET A 1 9.51 -11.58 12.38
N ARG A 2 9.47 -11.85 11.06
CA ARG A 2 8.42 -11.32 10.16
C ARG A 2 6.98 -11.59 10.64
N VAL A 3 6.67 -12.81 11.08
CA VAL A 3 5.31 -13.20 11.52
C VAL A 3 4.86 -12.36 12.73
N ILE A 4 5.71 -12.23 13.75
CA ILE A 4 5.39 -11.47 14.97
C ILE A 4 5.08 -10.01 14.63
N LEU A 5 5.91 -9.36 13.80
CA LEU A 5 5.69 -7.97 13.39
C LEU A 5 4.38 -7.81 12.60
N ASN A 6 4.03 -8.76 11.73
CA ASN A 6 2.77 -8.72 11.01
C ASN A 6 1.55 -8.91 11.93
N ILE A 7 1.62 -9.79 12.93
CA ILE A 7 0.54 -9.97 13.90
C ILE A 7 0.32 -8.68 14.69
N ILE A 8 1.40 -8.08 15.21
CA ILE A 8 1.33 -6.79 15.92
C ILE A 8 0.70 -5.74 14.99
N TRP A 9 1.22 -5.62 13.78
CA TRP A 9 0.74 -4.66 12.79
C TRP A 9 -0.74 -4.81 12.45
N LEU A 10 -1.24 -6.03 12.27
CA LEU A 10 -2.66 -6.28 11.99
C LEU A 10 -3.58 -5.68 13.06
N ILE A 11 -3.17 -5.78 14.33
CA ILE A 11 -3.95 -5.29 15.48
C ILE A 11 -3.91 -3.75 15.54
N PHE A 12 -2.75 -3.14 15.33
CA PHE A 12 -2.55 -1.71 15.57
C PHE A 12 -2.92 -0.80 14.38
N GLY A 13 -2.93 -1.29 13.15
CA GLY A 13 -3.28 -0.44 11.98
C GLY A 13 -3.47 -1.17 10.66
N GLY A 14 -2.79 -2.29 10.46
CA GLY A 14 -2.78 -3.02 9.19
C GLY A 14 -4.15 -3.42 8.67
N LEU A 15 -5.05 -3.89 9.56
CA LEU A 15 -6.41 -4.25 9.18
C LEU A 15 -7.19 -3.03 8.66
N TRP A 16 -7.10 -1.90 9.37
CA TRP A 16 -7.84 -0.67 9.02
C TRP A 16 -7.38 -0.09 7.69
N LEU A 17 -6.06 -0.04 7.47
CA LEU A 17 -5.48 0.43 6.22
C LEU A 17 -5.88 -0.47 5.06
N ALA A 18 -5.80 -1.79 5.24
CA ALA A 18 -6.22 -2.77 4.23
C ALA A 18 -7.71 -2.64 3.89
N LEU A 19 -8.57 -2.41 4.88
CA LEU A 19 -9.99 -2.13 4.65
C LEU A 19 -10.20 -0.83 3.87
N GLY A 20 -9.39 0.20 4.09
CA GLY A 20 -9.37 1.41 3.28
C GLY A 20 -9.10 1.12 1.80
N TYR A 21 -8.08 0.32 1.49
CA TYR A 21 -7.81 -0.12 0.11
C TYR A 21 -8.90 -1.02 -0.46
N LEU A 22 -9.49 -1.89 0.36
CA LEU A 22 -10.60 -2.74 -0.07
C LEU A 22 -11.82 -1.88 -0.44
N LEU A 23 -12.13 -0.86 0.36
CA LEU A 23 -13.17 0.11 0.06
C LEU A 23 -12.89 0.86 -1.24
N ALA A 24 -11.67 1.35 -1.43
CA ALA A 24 -11.27 1.99 -2.70
C ALA A 24 -11.43 1.03 -3.89
N ALA A 25 -11.11 -0.25 -3.73
CA ALA A 25 -11.30 -1.27 -4.76
C ALA A 25 -12.78 -1.49 -5.09
N LEU A 26 -13.64 -1.59 -4.07
CA LEU A 26 -15.08 -1.73 -4.26
C LEU A 26 -15.67 -0.52 -5.00
N ILE A 27 -15.27 0.71 -4.64
CA ILE A 27 -15.68 1.92 -5.36
C ILE A 27 -15.21 1.84 -6.82
N CYS A 28 -13.96 1.41 -7.06
CA CYS A 28 -13.43 1.28 -8.41
C CYS A 28 -14.24 0.30 -9.28
N PHE A 29 -14.72 -0.80 -8.68
CA PHE A 29 -15.53 -1.80 -9.37
C PHE A 29 -16.96 -1.32 -9.63
N VAL A 30 -17.56 -0.58 -8.68
CA VAL A 30 -18.89 0.02 -8.86
C VAL A 30 -18.89 1.07 -9.98
N LEU A 31 -17.82 1.88 -10.08
CA LEU A 31 -17.71 2.89 -11.13
C LEU A 31 -17.41 2.31 -12.52
N ILE A 32 -17.03 1.03 -12.61
CA ILE A 32 -16.71 0.25 -13.83
C ILE A 32 -15.51 0.81 -14.63
N ILE A 33 -15.51 2.09 -14.99
CA ILE A 33 -14.44 2.75 -15.74
C ILE A 33 -13.09 2.76 -15.00
N THR A 34 -13.10 2.64 -13.68
CA THR A 34 -11.90 2.62 -12.81
C THR A 34 -11.48 1.22 -12.38
N ILE A 35 -12.06 0.14 -12.95
CA ILE A 35 -11.73 -1.26 -12.60
C ILE A 35 -10.22 -1.54 -12.56
N PRO A 36 -9.37 -1.06 -13.49
CA PRO A 36 -7.92 -1.29 -13.42
C PRO A 36 -7.28 -0.80 -12.12
N PHE A 37 -7.78 0.30 -11.57
CA PHE A 37 -7.32 0.85 -10.28
C PHE A 37 -7.76 -0.01 -9.10
N GLY A 38 -8.92 -0.65 -9.20
CA GLY A 38 -9.41 -1.58 -8.18
C GLY A 38 -8.45 -2.74 -7.94
N PHE A 39 -7.90 -3.34 -9.01
CA PHE A 39 -6.89 -4.39 -8.89
C PHE A 39 -5.58 -3.88 -8.26
N ALA A 40 -5.15 -2.67 -8.62
CA ALA A 40 -3.98 -2.05 -7.99
C ALA A 40 -4.22 -1.82 -6.49
N SER A 41 -5.41 -1.38 -6.11
CA SER A 41 -5.83 -1.20 -4.73
C SER A 41 -5.87 -2.51 -3.95
N LEU A 42 -6.48 -3.57 -4.49
CA LEU A 42 -6.53 -4.89 -3.84
C LEU A 42 -5.14 -5.47 -3.57
N ARG A 43 -4.20 -5.28 -4.51
CA ARG A 43 -2.82 -5.70 -4.32
C ARG A 43 -2.18 -4.96 -3.14
N ILE A 44 -2.44 -3.67 -3.00
CA ILE A 44 -1.94 -2.88 -1.86
C ILE A 44 -2.70 -3.21 -0.58
N ALA A 45 -4.00 -3.54 -0.65
CA ALA A 45 -4.77 -4.04 0.49
C ALA A 45 -4.10 -5.31 1.06
N SER A 46 -3.78 -6.27 0.18
CA SER A 46 -3.01 -7.46 0.56
C SER A 46 -1.66 -7.06 1.16
N TYR A 47 -0.96 -6.09 0.59
CA TYR A 47 0.32 -5.61 1.11
C TYR A 47 0.21 -5.01 2.51
N ALA A 48 -0.78 -4.14 2.71
CA ALA A 48 -1.10 -3.49 3.96
C ALA A 48 -1.59 -4.48 5.03
N LEU A 49 -2.15 -5.65 4.69
CA LEU A 49 -2.44 -6.70 5.69
C LEU A 49 -1.17 -7.33 6.28
N TRP A 50 -0.09 -7.43 5.50
CA TRP A 50 1.07 -8.26 5.88
C TRP A 50 2.43 -7.70 5.38
N PRO A 51 2.78 -6.45 5.69
CA PRO A 51 3.85 -5.74 4.98
C PRO A 51 5.24 -6.35 5.19
N PHE A 52 5.52 -6.94 6.36
CA PHE A 52 6.87 -7.42 6.66
C PHE A 52 7.16 -8.72 5.92
N GLY A 53 8.23 -8.73 5.12
CA GLY A 53 8.54 -9.84 4.21
C GLY A 53 8.35 -9.52 2.74
N ARG A 54 7.73 -8.38 2.43
CA ARG A 54 7.46 -7.95 1.07
C ARG A 54 8.02 -6.56 0.82
N THR A 55 8.38 -6.29 -0.42
CA THR A 55 8.88 -5.00 -0.88
C THR A 55 8.23 -4.60 -2.19
N ILE A 56 8.24 -3.30 -2.44
CA ILE A 56 7.77 -2.72 -3.68
C ILE A 56 8.95 -2.69 -4.66
N VAL A 57 8.72 -3.12 -5.89
CA VAL A 57 9.67 -3.03 -7.01
C VAL A 57 9.02 -2.33 -8.19
N ASP A 58 9.84 -1.73 -9.05
CA ASP A 58 9.37 -1.27 -10.34
C ASP A 58 9.13 -2.47 -11.25
N LYS A 59 7.97 -2.44 -11.90
CA LYS A 59 7.52 -3.51 -12.77
C LYS A 59 8.33 -3.36 -14.09
N PRO A 60 8.83 -4.42 -14.75
CA PRO A 60 9.72 -4.27 -15.91
C PRO A 60 8.97 -3.78 -17.16
N GLY A 61 9.65 -3.07 -18.07
CA GLY A 61 9.10 -2.60 -19.35
C GLY A 61 8.35 -1.24 -19.30
N THR A 62 7.99 -0.73 -20.48
CA THR A 62 7.34 0.58 -20.65
C THR A 62 5.88 0.56 -20.24
N ARG A 63 5.40 1.64 -19.59
CA ARG A 63 3.99 1.81 -19.18
C ARG A 63 3.44 3.17 -19.55
N PRO A 64 3.09 3.38 -20.83
CA PRO A 64 2.64 4.68 -21.32
C PRO A 64 1.39 5.21 -20.59
N GLY A 65 0.56 4.34 -20.00
CA GLY A 65 -0.63 4.76 -19.22
C GLY A 65 -0.41 4.96 -17.72
N ALA A 66 0.75 4.60 -17.15
CA ALA A 66 0.92 4.60 -15.69
C ALA A 66 0.95 6.01 -15.10
N LEU A 67 1.58 6.97 -15.77
CA LEU A 67 1.62 8.36 -15.31
C LEU A 67 0.21 8.95 -15.23
N VAL A 68 -0.53 8.90 -16.33
CA VAL A 68 -1.90 9.45 -16.41
C VAL A 68 -2.81 8.74 -15.41
N GLY A 69 -2.74 7.41 -15.34
CA GLY A 69 -3.52 6.64 -14.37
C GLY A 69 -3.18 6.97 -12.92
N ASN A 70 -1.90 7.23 -12.59
CA ASN A 70 -1.50 7.65 -11.24
C ASN A 70 -2.02 9.04 -10.91
N ILE A 71 -2.07 9.97 -11.87
CA ILE A 71 -2.67 11.30 -11.65
C ILE A 71 -4.16 11.15 -11.31
N ILE A 72 -4.91 10.38 -12.10
CA ILE A 72 -6.33 10.10 -11.85
C ILE A 72 -6.51 9.43 -10.48
N TRP A 73 -5.67 8.43 -10.18
CA TRP A 73 -5.69 7.74 -8.90
C TRP A 73 -5.46 8.67 -7.72
N ILE A 74 -4.45 9.56 -7.77
CA ILE A 74 -4.14 10.49 -6.67
C ILE A 74 -5.36 11.35 -6.36
N VAL A 75 -6.04 11.88 -7.39
CA VAL A 75 -7.20 12.77 -7.23
C VAL A 75 -8.39 12.03 -6.60
N LEU A 76 -8.65 10.79 -7.04
CA LEU A 76 -9.85 10.05 -6.62
C LEU A 76 -9.65 9.24 -5.33
N PHE A 77 -8.49 8.61 -5.16
CA PHE A 77 -8.26 7.56 -4.15
C PHE A 77 -6.97 7.73 -3.35
N GLY A 78 -5.86 8.03 -4.02
CA GLY A 78 -4.53 7.97 -3.43
C GLY A 78 -4.30 8.93 -2.27
N TRP A 79 -4.85 10.15 -2.33
CA TRP A 79 -4.58 11.19 -1.33
C TRP A 79 -5.12 10.84 0.06
N TRP A 80 -6.36 10.33 0.15
CA TRP A 80 -6.96 10.01 1.46
C TRP A 80 -6.44 8.68 2.01
N LEU A 81 -6.04 7.73 1.16
CA LEU A 81 -5.33 6.51 1.58
C LEU A 81 -3.94 6.84 2.14
N ALA A 82 -3.19 7.72 1.48
CA ALA A 82 -1.91 8.22 1.96
C ALA A 82 -2.07 9.01 3.28
N LEU A 83 -3.13 9.81 3.40
CA LEU A 83 -3.46 10.47 4.66
C LEU A 83 -3.78 9.46 5.77
N GLY A 84 -4.50 8.38 5.46
CA GLY A 84 -4.76 7.28 6.40
C GLY A 84 -3.46 6.68 6.96
N HIS A 85 -2.49 6.42 6.08
CA HIS A 85 -1.15 5.98 6.49
C HIS A 85 -0.42 7.02 7.36
N LEU A 86 -0.46 8.29 6.97
CA LEU A 86 0.18 9.37 7.74
C LEU A 86 -0.42 9.49 9.15
N VAL A 87 -1.74 9.47 9.26
CA VAL A 87 -2.45 9.54 10.54
C VAL A 87 -2.13 8.30 11.40
N SER A 88 -2.14 7.11 10.80
CA SER A 88 -1.78 5.88 11.52
C SER A 88 -0.32 5.91 12.00
N ALA A 89 0.62 6.37 11.16
CA ALA A 89 2.01 6.55 11.54
C ALA A 89 2.18 7.49 12.73
N VAL A 90 1.53 8.66 12.70
CA VAL A 90 1.57 9.63 13.81
C VAL A 90 1.01 9.01 15.09
N ALA A 91 -0.14 8.31 15.01
CA ALA A 91 -0.75 7.65 16.16
C ALA A 91 0.17 6.58 16.77
N MET A 92 0.83 5.76 15.94
CA MET A 92 1.76 4.74 16.41
C MET A 92 3.05 5.33 16.99
N ALA A 93 3.54 6.43 16.41
CA ALA A 93 4.75 7.11 16.84
C ALA A 93 4.66 7.74 18.25
N VAL A 94 3.45 7.87 18.81
CA VAL A 94 3.24 8.33 20.21
C VAL A 94 3.93 7.40 21.21
N THR A 95 4.14 6.14 20.86
CA THR A 95 4.81 5.16 21.73
C THR A 95 6.16 4.76 21.14
N ILE A 96 7.18 4.59 22.00
CA ILE A 96 8.51 4.10 21.57
C ILE A 96 8.38 2.74 20.87
N ILE A 97 7.47 1.87 21.36
CA ILE A 97 7.21 0.55 20.79
C ILE A 97 6.55 0.62 19.41
N GLY A 98 5.76 1.68 19.14
CA GLY A 98 5.05 1.87 17.88
C GLY A 98 5.89 2.49 16.76
N ILE A 99 7.06 3.08 17.06
CA ILE A 99 7.95 3.69 16.06
C ILE A 99 8.28 2.74 14.88
N PRO A 100 8.63 1.45 15.10
CA PRO A 100 8.89 0.54 13.98
C PRO A 100 7.68 0.33 13.06
N LEU A 101 6.46 0.37 13.61
CA LEU A 101 5.22 0.24 12.86
C LEU A 101 4.90 1.54 12.10
N ALA A 102 5.10 2.69 12.74
CA ALA A 102 4.97 4.00 12.09
C ALA A 102 5.89 4.12 10.87
N LEU A 103 7.14 3.62 10.97
CA LEU A 103 8.06 3.56 9.84
C LEU A 103 7.59 2.62 8.73
N ALA A 104 6.85 1.56 9.04
CA ALA A 104 6.24 0.70 8.05
C ALA A 104 5.08 1.42 7.31
N ASP A 105 4.25 2.17 8.03
CA ASP A 105 3.20 3.02 7.45
C ASP A 105 3.77 4.05 6.47
N LEU A 106 4.80 4.79 6.89
CA LEU A 106 5.41 5.81 6.05
C LEU A 106 6.01 5.22 4.76
N LYS A 107 6.48 3.97 4.80
CA LYS A 107 7.00 3.26 3.61
C LYS A 107 5.90 2.85 2.63
N LEU A 108 4.66 2.73 3.08
CA LEU A 108 3.51 2.41 2.21
C LEU A 108 3.01 3.64 1.44
N ILE A 109 3.16 4.85 2.00
CA ILE A 109 2.66 6.10 1.41
C ILE A 109 3.02 6.27 -0.09
N PRO A 110 4.27 6.06 -0.54
CA PRO A 110 4.59 6.24 -1.95
C PRO A 110 3.79 5.32 -2.86
N VAL A 111 3.60 4.04 -2.50
CA VAL A 111 2.80 3.11 -3.32
C VAL A 111 1.30 3.42 -3.22
N SER A 112 0.84 4.00 -2.11
CA SER A 112 -0.53 4.51 -1.95
C SER A 112 -0.84 5.63 -2.93
N LEU A 113 0.15 6.51 -3.20
CA LEU A 113 -0.01 7.64 -4.11
C LEU A 113 0.18 7.23 -5.57
N VAL A 114 1.16 6.39 -5.88
CA VAL A 114 1.50 6.02 -7.26
C VAL A 114 1.52 4.50 -7.46
N PRO A 115 0.36 3.83 -7.40
CA PRO A 115 0.29 2.37 -7.38
C PRO A 115 0.58 1.72 -8.74
N LEU A 116 0.37 2.45 -9.84
CA LEU A 116 0.54 1.91 -11.18
C LEU A 116 2.01 1.84 -11.55
N GLY A 117 2.40 0.71 -12.15
CA GLY A 117 3.80 0.44 -12.52
C GLY A 117 4.67 -0.11 -11.40
N LYS A 118 4.11 -0.31 -10.21
CA LYS A 118 4.76 -1.03 -9.11
C LYS A 118 4.34 -2.48 -9.07
N ASP A 119 5.14 -3.34 -8.45
CA ASP A 119 4.77 -4.69 -8.00
C ASP A 119 5.22 -4.91 -6.56
N ILE A 120 4.56 -5.87 -5.89
CA ILE A 120 4.84 -6.21 -4.50
C ILE A 120 5.30 -7.66 -4.49
N VAL A 121 6.57 -7.86 -4.15
CA VAL A 121 7.24 -9.16 -4.22
C VAL A 121 7.84 -9.53 -2.86
N PRO A 122 8.07 -10.82 -2.58
CA PRO A 122 8.88 -11.22 -1.43
C PRO A 122 10.27 -10.59 -1.49
N VAL A 123 10.79 -10.14 -0.35
CA VAL A 123 12.10 -9.48 -0.29
C VAL A 123 13.25 -10.39 -0.73
N ASP A 124 13.10 -11.71 -0.56
CA ASP A 124 14.15 -12.67 -0.90
C ASP A 124 14.25 -12.85 -2.42
N SER A 125 13.14 -12.69 -3.16
CA SER A 125 13.12 -12.69 -4.62
C SER A 125 13.71 -11.40 -5.21
N ALA A 126 13.50 -10.25 -4.55
CA ALA A 126 14.02 -8.97 -5.02
C ALA A 126 15.55 -8.89 -5.00
N LYS A 127 16.20 -9.58 -4.05
CA LYS A 127 17.68 -9.60 -3.94
C LYS A 127 18.38 -10.38 -5.05
N VAL A 128 17.67 -11.25 -5.77
CA VAL A 128 18.23 -12.08 -6.85
C VAL A 128 18.12 -11.37 -8.21
N ALA A 129 17.29 -10.32 -8.30
CA ALA A 129 17.00 -9.59 -9.53
C ALA A 129 17.78 -8.28 -9.68
N VAL A 130 18.65 -7.94 -8.73
CA VAL A 130 19.57 -6.79 -8.72
C VAL A 130 20.99 -7.30 -8.81
#